data_AF-A0A6C0LIC6-F1
#
_entry.id   AF-A0A6C0LIC6-F1
#
_cell.length_a   1.000
_cell.length_b   1.000
_cell.length_c   1.000
_cell.angle_alpha   90.00
_cell.angle_beta   90.00
_cell.angle_gamma   90.00
#
_symmetry.space_group_name_H-M   'P 1'
#
loop_
_entity.id
_entity.type
_entity.pdbx_description
1 polymer ?
#
loop_
_entity_poly.entity_id
_entity_poly.type
_entity_poly.pdbx_seq_one_letter_code
_entity_poly.pdbx_strand_id
1 'polypeptide(L)'
;MKVDVKTMLFWLILNIGIMVFMDLALFAQTTPSMKNASFLKKLGVSELLATIEWMFIIPANRIGNRFMSAAQVSLWSYIFDFLGQILSNTFWLKLPTTLDDYIAMLMIFAGMYVSVYKVLG
;
A
#
# COMPACT_ATOMS: atom_id res chain seq x y z
N MET A 1 3.08 -25.39 -5.81
CA MET A 1 4.41 -24.79 -6.05
C MET A 1 4.95 -24.34 -4.70
N LYS A 2 6.11 -24.82 -4.24
CA LYS A 2 6.69 -24.36 -2.97
C LYS A 2 7.31 -22.98 -3.21
N VAL A 3 6.78 -21.96 -2.53
CA VAL A 3 7.32 -20.59 -2.59
C VAL A 3 8.60 -20.56 -1.77
N ASP A 4 9.67 -20.03 -2.35
CA ASP A 4 10.90 -19.78 -1.60
C ASP A 4 10.70 -18.60 -0.65
N VAL A 5 11.18 -18.73 0.59
CA VAL A 5 11.14 -17.67 1.61
C VAL A 5 11.77 -16.38 1.08
N LYS A 6 12.83 -16.48 0.28
CA LYS A 6 13.47 -15.31 -0.36
C LYS A 6 12.51 -14.57 -1.28
N THR A 7 11.66 -15.30 -2.02
CA THR A 7 10.67 -14.71 -2.92
C THR A 7 9.60 -13.97 -2.13
N MET A 8 9.15 -14.55 -1.01
CA MET A 8 8.17 -13.91 -0.12
C MET A 8 8.76 -12.66 0.54
N LEU A 9 9.99 -12.73 1.05
CA LEU A 9 10.67 -11.57 1.65
C LEU A 9 10.88 -10.45 0.63
N PHE A 10 11.28 -10.79 -0.59
CA PHE A 10 11.41 -9.79 -1.65
C PHE A 10 10.07 -9.16 -2.01
N TRP A 11 9.00 -9.96 -2.08
CA TRP A 11 7.64 -9.45 -2.29
C TRP A 11 7.20 -8.48 -1.17
N LEU A 12 7.51 -8.78 0.10
CA LEU A 12 7.23 -7.88 1.22
C LEU A 12 7.99 -6.55 1.09
N ILE A 13 9.28 -6.58 0.72
CA ILE A 13 10.08 -5.37 0.49
C ILE A 13 9.47 -4.51 -0.61
N LEU A 14 8.99 -5.13 -1.70
CA LEU A 14 8.34 -4.39 -2.76
C LEU A 14 7.07 -3.68 -2.26
N ASN A 15 6.23 -4.35 -1.48
CA ASN A 15 5.01 -3.74 -0.93
C ASN A 15 5.30 -2.62 0.08
N ILE A 16 6.37 -2.73 0.87
CA ILE A 16 6.83 -1.61 1.72
C ILE A 16 7.23 -0.42 0.84
N GLY A 17 7.90 -0.67 -0.29
CA GLY A 17 8.21 0.37 -1.29
C GLY A 17 6.95 1.05 -1.83
N ILE A 18 5.94 0.26 -2.23
CA ILE A 18 4.64 0.77 -2.69
C ILE A 18 4.03 1.69 -1.63
N MET A 19 3.90 1.21 -0.39
CA MET A 19 3.35 1.96 0.74
C MET A 19 4.05 3.33 0.90
N VAL A 20 5.39 3.34 0.91
CA VAL A 20 6.17 4.58 1.08
C VAL A 20 5.97 5.54 -0.09
N PHE A 21 6.06 5.06 -1.34
CA PHE A 21 5.96 5.93 -2.50
C PHE A 21 4.53 6.43 -2.74
N MET A 22 3.52 5.64 -2.40
CA MET A 22 2.13 6.07 -2.45
C MET A 22 1.86 7.20 -1.45
N ASP A 23 2.27 7.03 -0.19
CA ASP A 23 2.15 8.08 0.83
C ASP A 23 2.90 9.36 0.43
N LEU A 24 4.11 9.21 -0.11
CA LEU A 24 4.87 10.36 -0.61
C LEU A 24 4.17 11.04 -1.79
N ALA A 25 3.65 10.28 -2.75
CA ALA A 25 2.94 10.83 -3.91
C ALA A 25 1.67 11.58 -3.48
N LEU A 26 0.97 11.06 -2.48
CA LEU A 26 -0.28 11.61 -1.95
C LEU A 26 -0.10 12.74 -0.94
N PHE A 27 1.03 12.84 -0.23
CA PHE A 27 1.17 13.79 0.87
C PHE A 27 2.38 14.71 0.79
N ALA A 28 3.36 14.50 -0.11
CA ALA A 28 4.53 15.38 -0.23
C ALA A 28 4.14 16.84 -0.50
N GLN A 29 3.04 17.08 -1.22
CA GLN A 29 2.53 18.42 -1.49
C GLN A 29 1.96 19.15 -0.26
N THR A 30 1.70 18.42 0.84
CA THR A 30 1.24 18.99 2.12
C THR A 30 2.40 19.50 2.99
N THR A 31 3.65 19.20 2.60
CA THR A 31 4.83 19.64 3.35
C THR A 31 5.00 21.16 3.33
N PRO A 32 5.64 21.76 4.36
CA PRO A 32 5.86 23.21 4.42
C PRO A 32 6.60 23.77 3.20
N SER A 33 7.54 23.02 2.62
CA SER A 33 8.31 23.42 1.43
C SER A 33 7.47 23.47 0.16
N MET A 34 6.38 22.71 0.10
CA MET A 34 5.48 22.63 -1.05
C MET A 34 4.25 23.53 -0.91
N LYS A 35 3.97 24.09 0.28
CA LYS A 35 2.79 24.93 0.52
C LYS A 35 2.60 26.03 -0.54
N ASN A 36 3.68 26.77 -0.81
CA ASN A 36 3.70 27.90 -1.76
C ASN A 36 4.20 27.51 -3.16
N ALA A 37 4.44 26.23 -3.43
CA ALA A 37 4.85 25.77 -4.75
C ALA A 37 3.70 25.92 -5.76
N SER A 38 4.04 26.21 -7.02
CA SER A 38 3.07 26.25 -8.12
C SER A 38 2.39 24.89 -8.31
N PHE A 39 1.19 24.90 -8.88
CA PHE A 39 0.44 23.69 -9.19
C PHE A 39 1.28 22.68 -9.99
N LEU A 40 1.95 23.13 -11.06
CA LEU A 40 2.76 22.25 -11.91
C LEU A 40 3.91 21.57 -11.15
N LYS A 41 4.50 22.27 -10.18
CA LYS A 41 5.56 21.67 -9.34
C LYS A 41 4.99 20.59 -8.41
N LYS A 42 3.82 20.83 -7.81
CA LYS A 42 3.13 19.84 -6.98
C LYS A 42 2.76 18.61 -7.80
N LEU A 43 2.12 18.82 -8.93
CA LEU A 43 1.74 17.76 -9.86
C LEU A 43 2.97 16.97 -10.32
N GLY A 44 4.02 17.63 -10.79
CA GLY A 44 5.23 16.96 -11.26
C GLY A 44 5.92 16.11 -10.20
N VAL A 45 5.93 16.55 -8.93
CA VAL A 45 6.48 15.75 -7.82
C VAL A 45 5.60 14.55 -7.51
N SER A 46 4.28 14.73 -7.40
CA SER A 46 3.35 13.61 -7.15
C SER A 46 3.40 12.57 -8.28
N GLU A 47 3.37 13.00 -9.54
CA GLU A 47 3.47 12.12 -10.71
C GLU A 47 4.80 11.39 -10.78
N LEU A 48 5.92 12.05 -10.44
CA LEU A 48 7.23 11.40 -10.38
C LEU A 48 7.25 10.30 -9.32
N LEU A 49 6.72 10.58 -8.13
CA LEU A 49 6.67 9.61 -7.04
C LEU A 49 5.75 8.44 -7.37
N ALA A 50 4.57 8.70 -7.97
CA ALA A 50 3.68 7.66 -8.48
C ALA A 50 4.34 6.83 -9.60
N THR A 51 5.12 7.46 -10.49
CA THR A 51 5.87 6.73 -11.52
C THR A 51 6.91 5.79 -10.91
N ILE A 52 7.58 6.22 -9.84
CA ILE A 52 8.53 5.36 -9.11
C ILE A 52 7.79 4.23 -8.39
N GLU A 53 6.64 4.50 -7.79
CA GLU A 53 5.77 3.49 -7.16
C GLU A 53 5.44 2.34 -8.12
N TRP A 54 5.15 2.64 -9.40
CA TRP A 54 4.90 1.63 -10.43
C TRP A 54 6.05 0.63 -10.61
N MET A 55 7.30 1.06 -10.37
CA MET A 55 8.46 0.16 -10.40
C MET A 55 8.42 -0.91 -9.30
N PHE A 56 7.64 -0.70 -8.24
CA PHE A 56 7.40 -1.66 -7.17
C PHE A 56 6.08 -2.43 -7.37
N ILE A 57 5.00 -1.74 -7.76
CA ILE A 57 3.67 -2.34 -7.98
C ILE A 57 3.73 -3.48 -8.99
N ILE A 58 4.35 -3.24 -10.15
CA ILE A 58 4.36 -4.22 -11.25
C ILE A 58 5.04 -5.53 -10.83
N PRO A 59 6.29 -5.53 -10.32
CA PRO A 59 6.91 -6.76 -9.86
C PRO A 59 6.21 -7.36 -8.63
N ALA A 60 5.68 -6.55 -7.70
CA ALA A 60 4.95 -7.07 -6.54
C ALA A 60 3.72 -7.88 -6.95
N ASN A 61 2.91 -7.35 -7.88
CA ASN A 61 1.74 -8.06 -8.39
C ASN A 61 2.13 -9.32 -9.18
N ARG A 62 3.17 -9.24 -10.02
CA ARG A 62 3.65 -10.42 -10.79
C ARG A 62 4.18 -11.53 -9.88
N ILE A 63 4.89 -11.18 -8.81
CA ILE A 63 5.43 -12.15 -7.86
C ILE A 63 4.33 -12.69 -6.95
N GLY A 64 3.44 -11.84 -6.43
CA GLY A 64 2.32 -12.23 -5.58
C GLY A 64 1.39 -13.24 -6.27
N ASN A 65 1.07 -13.00 -7.54
CA ASN A 65 0.23 -13.91 -8.34
C ASN A 65 0.87 -15.29 -8.61
N ARG A 66 2.15 -15.51 -8.27
CA ARG A 66 2.77 -16.85 -8.34
C ARG A 66 2.32 -17.77 -7.20
N PHE A 67 1.81 -17.20 -6.11
CA PHE A 67 1.48 -17.97 -4.91
C PHE A 67 0.20 -17.56 -4.20
N MET A 68 -0.43 -16.47 -4.63
CA MET A 68 -1.73 -16.01 -4.18
C MET A 68 -2.64 -15.82 -5.39
N SER A 69 -3.96 -15.90 -5.17
CA SER A 69 -4.93 -15.47 -6.17
C SER A 69 -4.93 -13.94 -6.30
N ALA A 70 -5.44 -13.42 -7.42
CA ALA A 70 -5.55 -11.97 -7.62
C ALA A 70 -6.36 -11.28 -6.50
N ALA A 71 -7.41 -11.94 -6.00
CA ALA A 71 -8.20 -11.44 -4.87
C ALA A 71 -7.36 -11.34 -3.58
N GLN A 72 -6.55 -12.36 -3.29
CA GLN A 72 -5.65 -12.34 -2.14
C GLN A 72 -4.59 -11.25 -2.27
N VAL A 73 -3.98 -11.08 -3.45
CA VAL A 73 -3.01 -9.99 -3.71
C VAL A 73 -3.67 -8.62 -3.46
N SER A 74 -4.88 -8.41 -3.95
CA SER A 74 -5.62 -7.17 -3.72
C SER A 74 -5.94 -6.92 -2.25
N LEU A 75 -6.37 -7.97 -1.51
CA LEU A 75 -6.63 -7.86 -0.08
C LEU A 75 -5.35 -7.52 0.71
N TRP A 76 -4.20 -8.03 0.28
CA TRP A 76 -2.91 -7.66 0.86
C TRP A 76 -2.56 -6.20 0.61
N SER A 77 -2.82 -5.67 -0.58
CA SER A 77 -2.61 -4.24 -0.86
C SER A 77 -3.36 -3.36 0.14
N TYR A 78 -4.61 -3.67 0.47
CA TYR A 78 -5.36 -2.91 1.48
C TYR A 78 -4.75 -2.98 2.88
N ILE A 79 -4.12 -4.09 3.25
CA ILE A 79 -3.39 -4.19 4.53
C ILE A 79 -2.19 -3.25 4.52
N PHE A 80 -1.41 -3.23 3.43
CA PHE A 80 -0.27 -2.31 3.32
C PHE A 80 -0.70 -0.85 3.30
N ASP A 81 -1.79 -0.53 2.60
CA ASP A 81 -2.35 0.83 2.57
C ASP A 81 -2.81 1.27 3.97
N PHE A 82 -3.44 0.38 4.74
CA PHE A 82 -3.84 0.68 6.11
C PHE A 82 -2.63 0.86 7.05
N LEU A 83 -1.57 0.08 6.88
CA LEU A 83 -0.32 0.30 7.61
C LEU A 83 0.32 1.65 7.24
N GLY A 84 0.32 2.00 5.95
CA GLY A 84 0.73 3.32 5.46
C GLY A 84 -0.11 4.44 6.07
N GLN A 85 -1.43 4.28 6.10
CA GLN A 85 -2.36 5.20 6.75
C GLN A 85 -2.04 5.37 8.24
N ILE A 86 -1.80 4.29 9.00
CA ILE A 86 -1.43 4.40 10.42
C ILE A 86 -0.12 5.22 10.56
N LEU A 87 0.89 4.92 9.75
CA LEU A 87 2.18 5.59 9.82
C LEU A 87 2.07 7.06 9.42
N SER A 88 1.43 7.36 8.30
CA SER A 88 1.22 8.73 7.81
C SER A 88 0.35 9.53 8.77
N ASN A 89 -0.75 8.98 9.28
CA ASN A 89 -1.58 9.63 10.29
C ASN A 89 -0.81 9.95 11.56
N THR A 90 -0.01 9.01 12.06
CA THR A 90 0.72 9.17 13.33
C THR A 90 1.90 10.14 13.19
N PHE A 91 2.73 9.95 12.16
CA PHE A 91 4.02 10.64 12.04
C PHE A 91 4.00 11.85 11.10
N TRP A 92 3.14 11.85 10.09
CA TRP A 92 3.12 12.88 9.04
C TRP A 92 1.98 13.88 9.21
N LEU A 93 0.74 13.39 9.16
CA LEU A 93 -0.49 14.20 9.15
C LEU A 93 -0.94 14.61 10.56
N LYS A 94 -0.52 13.86 11.59
CA LYS A 94 -0.95 14.04 13.00
C LYS A 94 -2.47 14.01 13.15
N LEU A 95 -3.11 13.10 12.43
CA LEU A 95 -4.55 12.87 12.46
C LEU A 95 -4.86 11.58 13.23
N PRO A 96 -5.98 11.50 13.97
CA PRO A 96 -6.40 10.24 14.56
C PRO A 96 -6.87 9.27 13.47
N THR A 97 -6.45 8.02 13.55
CA THR A 97 -7.10 6.92 12.81
C THR A 97 -8.45 6.63 13.48
N THR A 98 -9.52 6.69 12.71
CA THR A 98 -10.89 6.63 13.23
C THR A 98 -11.33 5.19 13.54
N LEU A 99 -12.40 5.04 14.32
CA LEU A 99 -12.98 3.72 14.59
C LEU A 99 -13.42 3.03 13.29
N ASP A 100 -13.94 3.79 12.33
CA ASP A 100 -14.39 3.27 11.05
C ASP A 100 -13.22 2.67 10.24
N ASP A 101 -12.04 3.27 10.31
CA ASP A 101 -10.81 2.74 9.69
C ASP A 101 -10.43 1.36 10.29
N TYR A 102 -10.49 1.24 11.62
CA TYR A 102 -10.20 -0.03 12.30
C TYR A 102 -11.23 -1.11 11.98
N ILE A 103 -12.52 -0.75 11.91
CA ILE A 103 -13.60 -1.67 11.53
C ILE A 103 -13.40 -2.15 10.08
N ALA A 104 -13.06 -1.24 9.16
CA ALA A 104 -12.74 -1.59 7.79
C ALA A 104 -11.58 -2.60 7.73
N MET A 105 -10.54 -2.40 8.54
CA MET A 105 -9.43 -3.34 8.60
C MET A 105 -9.82 -4.72 9.15
N LEU A 106 -10.66 -4.77 10.20
CA LEU A 106 -11.19 -6.03 10.70
C LEU A 106 -11.99 -6.77 9.61
N MET A 107 -12.79 -6.07 8.81
CA MET A 107 -13.52 -6.67 7.69
C MET A 107 -12.58 -7.21 6.61
N ILE A 108 -11.48 -6.51 6.31
CA ILE A 108 -10.46 -6.97 5.36
C ILE A 108 -9.77 -8.24 5.88
N PHE A 109 -9.40 -8.30 7.16
CA PHE A 109 -8.84 -9.51 7.75
C PHE A 109 -9.83 -10.69 7.73
N ALA A 110 -11.12 -10.44 8.00
CA ALA A 110 -12.16 -11.45 7.85
C ALA A 110 -12.28 -11.94 6.39
N GLY A 111 -12.28 -11.03 5.42
CA GLY A 111 -12.29 -11.37 3.99
C GLY A 111 -11.06 -12.19 3.57
N MET A 112 -9.88 -11.85 4.10
CA MET A 112 -8.65 -12.60 3.85
C MET A 112 -8.69 -14.00 4.46
N TYR A 113 -9.18 -14.13 5.70
CA TYR A 113 -9.42 -15.43 6.33
C TYR A 113 -10.33 -16.30 5.45
N VAL A 114 -11.51 -15.79 5.06
CA VAL A 114 -12.44 -16.52 4.18
C VAL A 114 -11.79 -16.90 2.85
N SER A 115 -11.01 -15.99 2.26
CA SER A 115 -10.30 -16.20 0.99
C SER A 115 -9.25 -17.32 1.07
N VAL A 116 -8.55 -17.45 2.20
CA VAL A 116 -7.58 -18.54 2.42
C VAL A 116 -8.27 -19.89 2.56
N TYR A 117 -9.42 -19.94 3.23
CA TYR A 117 -10.12 -21.20 3.51
C TYR A 117 -11.08 -21.66 2.39
N LYS A 118 -11.13 -20.96 1.25
CA LYS A 118 -12.02 -21.29 0.11
C LYS A 118 -13.44 -21.68 0.56
N VAL A 119 -13.99 -21.01 1.55
CA VAL A 119 -15.31 -21.38 2.11
C VAL A 119 -16.41 -21.26 1.04
N LEU A 120 -16.15 -20.53 -0.05
CA LEU A 120 -17.07 -20.33 -1.17
C LEU A 120 -16.51 -20.77 -2.55
N GLY A 121 -15.49 -21.66 -2.59
CA GLY A 121 -15.03 -22.34 -3.83
C GLY A 121 -13.81 -21.73 -4.52
#